data_AF-A0A7X7VQV9-F1
#
_entry.id   AF-A0A7X7VQV9-F1
#
_cell.length_a   1.000
_cell.length_b   1.000
_cell.length_c   1.000
_cell.angle_alpha   90.00
_cell.angle_beta   90.00
_cell.angle_gamma   90.00
#
_symmetry.space_group_name_H-M   'P 1'
#
loop_
_entity.id
_entity.type
_entity.pdbx_description
1 polymer ?
#
loop_
_entity_poly.entity_id
_entity_poly.type
_entity_poly.pdbx_seq_one_letter_code
_entity_poly.pdbx_strand_id
1 'polypeptide(L)' 'MRHESVTSVLLSEDIKQVTTESDTYRAPAVIVANGSTPRHLGIPGEDVLADKGMGVNAARDGKTYAGKNLY' A
#
# COMPACT_ATOMS: atom_id res chain seq x y z
N MET A 1 -14.67 3.78 15.05
CA MET A 1 -13.22 4.07 14.92
C MET A 1 -13.06 5.02 13.75
N ARG A 2 -12.26 6.08 13.90
CA ARG A 2 -11.93 7.01 12.80
C ARG A 2 -10.65 6.51 12.14
N HIS A 3 -10.66 6.34 10.82
CA HIS A 3 -9.48 5.93 10.04
C HIS A 3 -9.05 7.12 9.20
N GLU A 4 -7.73 7.36 9.15
CA GLU A 4 -7.14 8.48 8.45
C GLU A 4 -5.88 8.03 7.74
N SER A 5 -5.69 8.54 6.52
CA SER A 5 -4.48 8.31 5.75
C SER A 5 -3.37 9.22 6.26
N VAL A 6 -2.26 8.63 6.72
CA VAL A 6 -1.05 9.38 7.08
C VAL A 6 -0.32 9.80 5.82
N THR A 7 0.03 11.08 5.71
CA THR A 7 0.72 11.66 4.55
C THR A 7 2.19 11.95 4.82
N SER A 8 2.56 12.24 6.08
CA SER A 8 3.96 12.48 6.46
C SER A 8 4.20 12.27 7.96
N VAL A 9 5.47 12.07 8.32
CA VAL A 9 5.92 11.89 9.71
C VAL A 9 7.22 12.65 9.97
N LEU A 10 7.35 13.20 11.18
CA LEU A 10 8.62 13.70 11.72
C LEU A 10 8.94 12.88 12.98
N LEU A 11 9.96 12.03 12.88
CA LEU A 11 10.29 11.05 13.92
C LEU A 11 11.61 11.34 14.67
N SER A 12 12.39 12.30 14.20
CA SER A 12 13.71 12.66 14.76
C SER A 12 13.62 13.31 16.15
N GLU A 13 12.56 14.08 16.40
CA GLU A 13 12.39 14.87 17.62
C GLU A 13 11.87 14.03 18.79
N ASP A 14 12.02 14.51 20.04
CA ASP A 14 11.48 13.83 21.24
C ASP A 14 9.97 13.59 21.16
N ILE A 15 9.24 14.57 20.63
CA ILE A 15 7.81 14.45 20.32
C ILE A 15 7.65 14.20 18.83
N LYS A 16 7.16 13.00 18.48
CA LYS A 16 6.89 12.58 17.11
C LYS A 16 5.67 13.32 16.60
N GLN A 17 5.70 13.71 15.32
CA GLN A 17 4.57 14.32 14.64
C GLN A 17 4.11 13.42 13.49
N VAL A 18 2.80 13.20 13.40
CA VAL A 18 2.14 12.43 12.34
C VAL A 18 1.09 13.32 11.70
N THR A 19 1.23 13.62 10.41
CA THR A 19 0.26 14.41 9.67
C THR A 19 -0.60 13.47 8.81
N THR A 20 -1.91 13.62 8.93
CA THR A 20 -2.91 12.93 8.12
C THR A 20 -3.50 13.89 7.08
N GLU A 21 -4.41 13.40 6.25
CA GLU A 21 -5.20 14.25 5.37
C GLU A 21 -6.15 15.21 6.12
N SER A 22 -6.43 14.94 7.41
CA SER A 22 -7.42 15.69 8.19
C SER A 22 -6.82 16.46 9.37
N ASP A 23 -5.73 16.00 9.97
CA ASP A 23 -5.20 16.56 11.21
C ASP A 23 -3.70 16.27 11.39
N THR A 24 -3.10 16.81 12.45
CA THR A 24 -1.73 16.53 12.86
C THR A 24 -1.67 16.11 14.33
N TYR A 25 -1.12 14.92 14.56
CA TYR A 25 -1.02 14.30 15.87
C TYR A 25 0.41 14.40 16.41
N ARG A 26 0.52 14.52 17.74
CA ARG A 26 1.80 14.59 18.47
C ARG A 26 1.82 13.58 19.60
N ALA A 27 2.90 12.80 19.70
CA ALA A 27 3.06 11.78 20.73
C ALA A 27 4.55 11.50 21.02
N PRO A 28 4.93 11.10 22.25
CA PRO A 28 6.30 10.71 22.56
C PRO A 28 6.73 9.40 21.87
N ALA A 29 5.77 8.55 21.47
CA ALA A 29 6.01 7.30 20.78
C ALA A 29 4.97 7.08 19.66
N VAL A 30 5.40 6.42 18.57
CA VAL A 30 4.57 6.05 17.41
C VAL A 30 4.87 4.60 17.04
N ILE A 31 3.83 3.82 16.79
CA ILE A 31 3.95 2.45 16.26
C ILE A 31 3.67 2.51 14.76
N VAL A 32 4.64 2.10 13.94
CA VAL A 32 4.48 2.01 12.49
C VAL A 32 3.99 0.61 12.13
N ALA A 33 2.74 0.54 11.66
CA ALA A 33 2.06 -0.72 11.33
C ALA A 33 1.34 -0.64 9.98
N ASN A 34 1.90 0.10 9.01
CA ASN A 34 1.32 0.30 7.68
C ASN A 34 1.48 -0.90 6.71
N GLY A 35 2.07 -2.00 7.18
CA GLY A 35 2.26 -3.21 6.39
C GLY A 35 3.30 -3.04 5.27
N SER A 36 3.07 -3.74 4.16
CA SER A 36 3.97 -3.75 2.99
C SER A 36 3.17 -3.75 1.69
N THR A 37 3.79 -3.28 0.61
CA THR A 37 3.26 -3.38 -0.75
C THR A 37 4.05 -4.41 -1.56
N PRO A 38 3.42 -5.10 -2.54
CA PRO A 38 4.14 -5.98 -3.47
C PRO A 38 5.25 -5.22 -4.20
N ARG A 39 6.38 -5.90 -4.43
CA ARG A 39 7.48 -5.33 -5.22
C ARG A 39 7.18 -5.49 -6.70
N HIS A 40 7.23 -4.39 -7.44
CA HIS A 40 7.14 -4.39 -8.90
C HIS A 40 8.42 -4.95 -9.54
N LEU A 41 8.26 -5.67 -10.66
CA LEU A 41 9.37 -6.23 -11.44
C LEU A 41 10.08 -5.18 -12.30
N GLY A 42 9.40 -4.08 -12.63
CA GLY A 42 9.93 -3.00 -13.47
C GLY A 42 10.07 -3.38 -14.93
N ILE A 43 9.27 -4.33 -15.43
CA ILE A 43 9.35 -4.83 -16.80
C ILE A 43 8.34 -4.16 -17.74
N PRO A 44 8.66 -4.03 -19.04
CA PRO A 44 7.68 -3.59 -20.02
C PRO A 44 6.44 -4.50 -19.97
N GLY A 45 5.27 -3.89 -19.84
CA GLY A 45 4.00 -4.62 -19.77
C GLY A 45 3.41 -4.77 -18.37
N GLU A 46 4.21 -4.65 -17.29
CA GLU A 46 3.69 -4.74 -15.92
C GLU A 46 2.58 -3.71 -15.67
N ASP A 47 2.88 -2.42 -15.84
CA ASP A 47 1.87 -1.37 -15.66
C ASP A 47 0.83 -1.33 -16.78
N VAL A 48 1.22 -1.68 -18.02
CA VAL A 48 0.34 -1.62 -19.20
C VAL A 48 -0.79 -2.65 -19.12
N LEU A 49 -0.48 -3.81 -18.53
CA LEU A 49 -1.38 -4.96 -18.37
C LEU A 49 -2.00 -5.07 -16.98
N ALA A 50 -1.70 -4.13 -16.07
CA ALA A 50 -2.39 -4.03 -14.79
C ALA A 50 -3.91 -4.05 -15.01
N ASP A 51 -4.59 -4.92 -14.26
CA ASP A 51 -6.04 -5.18 -14.37
C ASP A 51 -6.53 -5.72 -15.73
N LYS A 52 -5.64 -6.00 -16.68
CA LYS A 52 -5.93 -6.60 -17.99
C LYS A 52 -5.39 -8.03 -18.15
N GLY A 53 -4.92 -8.63 -17.06
CA GLY A 53 -4.27 -9.95 -17.07
C GLY A 53 -2.98 -10.01 -16.24
N MET A 54 -2.50 -8.87 -15.74
CA MET A 54 -1.49 -8.80 -14.69
C MET A 54 -2.19 -8.51 -13.36
N GLY A 55 -1.98 -9.39 -12.37
CA GLY A 55 -2.50 -9.25 -11.02
C GLY A 55 -1.44 -9.61 -9.98
N VAL A 56 -1.48 -8.94 -8.83
CA VAL A 56 -0.49 -9.11 -7.75
C VAL A 56 -1.01 -9.95 -6.58
N ASN A 57 -2.26 -10.43 -6.64
CA ASN A 57 -2.86 -11.25 -5.60
C ASN A 57 -3.71 -12.38 -6.21
N ALA A 58 -3.13 -13.57 -6.33
CA ALA A 58 -3.79 -14.73 -6.93
C ALA A 58 -5.10 -15.14 -6.22
N ALA A 59 -5.18 -15.01 -4.89
CA ALA A 59 -6.39 -15.37 -4.14
C ALA A 59 -7.57 -14.43 -4.46
N ARG A 60 -7.28 -13.13 -4.64
CA ARG A 60 -8.28 -12.13 -5.03
C ARG A 60 -8.65 -12.26 -6.52
N ASP A 61 -7.64 -12.41 -7.38
CA ASP A 61 -7.81 -12.24 -8.82
C ASP A 61 -8.18 -13.56 -9.54
N GLY A 62 -7.91 -14.71 -8.92
CA GLY A 62 -7.95 -16.03 -9.55
C GLY A 62 -9.27 -16.42 -10.22
N LYS A 63 -10.42 -15.99 -9.68
CA LYS A 63 -11.73 -16.27 -10.29
C LYS A 63 -11.85 -15.72 -11.72
N THR A 64 -11.18 -14.61 -12.03
CA THR A 64 -11.20 -13.98 -13.36
C THR A 64 -10.34 -14.70 -14.40
N TYR A 65 -9.48 -15.63 -13.96
CA TYR A 65 -8.62 -16.45 -14.81
C TYR A 65 -9.18 -17.86 -15.08
N ALA A 66 -10.37 -18.19 -14.57
CA ALA A 66 -11.00 -19.49 -14.83
C ALA A 66 -11.16 -19.75 -16.34
N GLY A 67 -10.67 -20.90 -16.80
CA GLY A 67 -10.67 -21.28 -18.21
C GLY A 67 -9.65 -20.55 -19.09
N LYS A 68 -8.75 -19.75 -18.51
CA LYS A 68 -7.64 -19.09 -19.21
C LYS A 68 -6.31 -19.79 -18.90
N ASN A 69 -5.33 -19.57 -19.76
CA ASN A 69 -3.94 -19.96 -19.48
C ASN A 69 -3.26 -18.88 -18.64
N LEU A 70 -2.52 -19.30 -17.61
CA LEU A 70 -1.61 -18.44 -16.85
C LEU A 70 -0.18 -18.69 -17.35
N TYR A 71 0.59 -17.62 -17.53
CA TYR A 71 1.97 -17.62 -18.01
C TYR A 71 2.86 -16.86 -17.04
#